data_AF-A0A975KQC3-F1
#
_entry.id   AF-A0A975KQC3-F1
#
_cell.length_a   1.000
_cell.length_b   1.000
_cell.length_c   1.000
_cell.angle_alpha   90.00
_cell.angle_beta   90.00
_cell.angle_gamma   90.00
#
_symmetry.space_group_name_H-M   'P 1'
#
loop_
_entity.id
_entity.type
_entity.pdbx_description
1 polymer ?
#
loop_
_entity_poly.entity_id
_entity_poly.type
_entity_poly.pdbx_seq_one_letter_code
_entity_poly.pdbx_strand_id
1 'polypeptide(L)' 'MSLRPCPSCGNNVSKQAEFCPNCGHPFETKKGKSNGITFWGVVAAVVIAILIISYC' A
#
# COMPACT_ATOMS: atom_id res chain seq x y z
N MET A 1 7.80 -22.20 10.43
CA MET A 1 6.82 -21.09 10.53
C MET A 1 7.54 -19.80 10.92
N SER A 2 7.29 -18.68 10.23
CA SER A 2 7.87 -17.37 10.58
C SER A 2 6.90 -16.59 11.49
N LEU A 3 7.10 -16.69 12.81
CA LEU A 3 6.44 -15.83 13.79
C LEU A 3 7.38 -14.68 14.18
N ARG A 4 6.83 -13.52 14.51
CA ARG A 4 7.52 -12.38 15.09
C ARG A 4 7.00 -12.14 16.51
N PRO A 5 7.86 -11.75 17.47
CA PRO A 5 7.40 -11.34 18.78
C PRO A 5 6.62 -10.02 18.66
N CYS A 6 5.50 -9.93 19.36
CA CYS A 6 4.75 -8.69 19.49
C CYS A 6 5.54 -7.73 20.40
N PRO A 7 5.78 -6.47 20.00
CA PRO A 7 6.51 -5.50 20.82
C PRO A 7 5.74 -5.06 22.07
N SER A 8 4.42 -5.30 22.12
CA SER A 8 3.59 -4.90 23.26
C SER A 8 3.44 -5.98 24.32
N CYS A 9 3.44 -7.27 23.95
CA CYS A 9 3.19 -8.37 24.89
C CYS A 9 4.18 -9.53 24.81
N GLY A 10 5.14 -9.49 23.87
CA GLY A 10 6.17 -10.53 23.70
C GLY A 10 5.67 -11.82 23.05
N ASN A 11 4.37 -12.01 22.85
CA ASN A 11 3.83 -13.22 22.22
C ASN A 11 4.24 -13.37 20.75
N ASN A 12 4.43 -14.61 20.32
CA ASN A 12 4.75 -14.93 18.94
C ASN A 12 3.50 -14.80 18.07
N VAL A 13 3.54 -13.90 17.07
CA VAL A 13 2.44 -13.63 16.15
C VAL A 13 2.90 -13.80 14.71
N SER A 14 1.98 -14.20 13.82
CA SER A 14 2.29 -14.32 12.40
C SER A 14 2.76 -12.98 11.80
N LYS A 15 3.77 -13.02 10.92
CA LYS A 15 4.28 -11.81 10.23
C LYS A 15 3.22 -11.14 9.35
N GLN A 16 2.21 -11.90 8.89
CA GLN A 16 1.10 -11.37 8.09
C GLN A 16 -0.07 -10.84 8.93
N ALA A 17 -0.06 -11.02 10.25
CA ALA A 17 -1.17 -10.56 11.09
C ALA A 17 -1.19 -9.03 11.16
N GLU A 18 -2.35 -8.44 10.85
CA GLU A 18 -2.63 -7.00 10.98
C GLU A 18 -2.82 -6.57 12.44
N PHE A 19 -3.16 -7.50 13.34
CA PHE A 19 -3.35 -7.24 14.77
C PHE A 19 -2.83 -8.41 15.61
N CYS A 20 -2.39 -8.14 16.84
CA CYS A 20 -2.00 -9.18 17.78
C CYS A 20 -3.25 -9.84 18.38
N PRO A 21 -3.49 -11.16 18.21
CA PRO A 21 -4.67 -11.83 18.77
C PRO A 21 -4.63 -11.96 20.30
N ASN A 22 -3.46 -11.77 20.93
CA ASN A 22 -3.31 -11.92 22.38
C ASN A 22 -3.53 -10.60 23.14
N CYS A 23 -3.17 -9.45 22.56
CA CYS A 23 -3.25 -8.16 23.26
C CYS A 23 -4.02 -7.08 22.47
N GLY A 24 -4.39 -7.34 21.22
CA GLY A 24 -5.08 -6.37 20.37
C GLY A 24 -4.17 -5.30 19.74
N HIS A 25 -2.86 -5.32 19.98
CA HIS A 25 -1.94 -4.32 19.42
C HIS A 25 -1.96 -4.35 17.88
N PRO A 26 -2.24 -3.22 17.21
CA PRO A 26 -2.25 -3.14 15.76
C PRO A 26 -0.83 -3.28 15.22
N PHE A 27 -0.69 -4.03 14.15
CA PHE A 27 0.51 -4.06 13.36
C PHE A 27 0.23 -3.36 12.05
N GLU A 28 0.86 -2.20 11.84
CA GLU A 28 0.75 -1.50 10.57
C GLU A 28 1.35 -2.35 9.45
N THR A 29 0.50 -3.11 8.76
CA THR A 29 0.86 -3.69 7.49
C THR A 29 0.93 -2.52 6.54
N LYS A 30 2.09 -2.32 5.91
CA LYS A 30 2.25 -1.32 4.86
C LYS A 30 1.40 -1.77 3.68
N LYS A 31 0.09 -1.51 3.70
CA LYS A 31 -0.74 -1.55 2.50
C LYS A 31 -0.11 -0.55 1.55
N GLY A 32 0.37 -1.07 0.42
CA GLY A 32 1.11 -0.34 -0.58
C GLY A 32 0.47 1.02 -0.78
N LYS A 33 1.26 2.05 -0.50
CA LYS A 33 1.02 3.45 -0.81
C LYS A 33 0.36 3.50 -2.19
N SER A 34 -0.96 3.71 -2.24
CA SER A 34 -1.65 3.93 -3.51
C SER A 34 -1.15 5.26 -4.04
N ASN A 35 -0.18 5.17 -4.93
CA ASN A 35 0.21 6.29 -5.75
C ASN A 35 -1.04 6.73 -6.51
N GLY A 36 -1.37 8.02 -6.43
CA GLY A 36 -2.51 8.67 -7.09
C GLY A 36 -2.38 8.64 -8.62
N ILE A 37 -2.35 7.44 -9.18
CA ILE A 37 -2.24 7.11 -10.61
C ILE A 37 -3.49 7.57 -11.38
N THR A 38 -4.59 7.89 -10.71
CA THR A 38 -5.78 8.45 -11.35
C THR A 38 -5.58 9.88 -11.86
N PHE A 39 -4.90 10.76 -11.11
CA PHE A 39 -4.76 12.16 -11.55
C PHE A 39 -3.67 12.30 -12.62
N TRP A 40 -2.46 11.77 -12.37
CA TRP A 40 -1.36 11.86 -13.32
C TRP A 40 -1.59 11.01 -14.58
N GLY A 41 -2.31 9.89 -14.47
CA GLY A 41 -2.65 9.05 -15.62
C GLY A 41 -3.59 9.75 -16.61
N VAL A 42 -4.61 10.45 -16.12
CA VAL A 42 -5.55 11.21 -16.99
C VAL A 42 -4.85 12.40 -17.64
N VAL A 43 -4.03 13.14 -16.90
CA VAL A 43 -3.26 14.27 -17.45
C VAL A 43 -2.31 13.81 -18.55
N ALA A 44 -1.59 12.70 -18.36
CA ALA A 44 -0.69 12.16 -19.39
C ALA A 44 -1.46 11.74 -20.66
N ALA A 45 -2.61 11.07 -20.51
CA ALA A 45 -3.43 10.65 -21.65
C ALA A 45 -3.95 11.84 -22.47
N VAL A 46 -4.42 12.90 -21.80
CA VAL A 46 -4.91 14.12 -22.47
C VAL A 46 -3.77 14.84 -23.20
N VAL A 47 -2.60 14.98 -22.59
CA VAL A 47 -1.44 15.62 -23.24
C VAL A 47 -1.01 14.84 -24.48
N ILE A 48 -0.93 13.52 -24.40
CA ILE A 48 -0.57 12.67 -25.55
C ILE A 48 -1.60 12.83 -26.68
N ALA A 49 -2.90 12.81 -26.38
CA ALA A 49 -3.95 12.99 -27.39
C ALA A 49 -3.85 14.36 -28.08
N ILE A 50 -3.61 15.44 -27.33
CA ILE A 50 -3.44 16.80 -27.88
C ILE A 50 -2.23 16.87 -28.82
N LEU A 51 -1.10 16.29 -28.43
CA LEU A 51 0.09 16.26 -29.27
C LEU A 51 -0.17 15.49 -30.57
N ILE A 52 -0.82 14.32 -30.50
CA ILE A 52 -1.16 13.54 -31.69
C ILE A 52 -2.06 14.33 -32.64
N ILE A 53 -3.12 14.98 -32.13
CA ILE A 53 -4.02 15.81 -32.95
C ILE A 53 -3.29 17.04 -33.53
N SER A 54 -2.30 17.59 -32.83
CA SER A 54 -1.55 18.77 -33.30
C SER A 54 -0.49 18.42 -34.36
N TYR A 55 -0.01 17.17 -34.38
CA TYR A 55 1.04 16.69 -35.28
C TYR A 55 0.52 15.82 -36.44
N CYS A 56 -0.81 15.67 -36.56
CA CYS A 56 -1.49 14.94 -37.63
C CYS A 56 -2.38 15.89 -38.42
#